data_AF-A0A8T5LZ64-F1
#
_entry.id   AF-A0A8T5LZ64-F1
#
_cell.length_a   1.000
_cell.length_b   1.000
_cell.length_c   1.000
_cell.angle_alpha   90.00
_cell.angle_beta   90.00
_cell.angle_gamma   90.00
#
_symmetry.space_group_name_H-M   'P 1'
#
loop_
_entity.id
_entity.type
_entity.pdbx_description
1 polymer ?
#
loop_
_entity_poly.entity_id
_entity_poly.type
_entity_poly.pdbx_seq_one_letter_code
_entity_poly.pdbx_strand_id
1 'polypeptide(L)'
;MNPNFSTFVSPSNPSAINTSALSEFSETNELSQRGKLFSLNQTSSAIKFAPVTATPVALKTQERNGIAEAYYTLKEAEDDVVIPSGKSASAWTGIGSKNLSSTCHGFHDLPLYFQRGDESPKEGSCAEYHENARGFYWSDVEENQAVFFESVLYRPVSKNIHLITRCENTGAQWVSPNESILSEEAFEPLLLDFTETQGTTVASLQEIVEGVKQGKICQFVSQDNQSLEFFWDRAWLLGALEGDFEHSRYELLSTPNLCS
;
A
#
# COMPACT_ATOMS: atom_id res chain seq x y z
N MET A 1 -17.96 -3.65 -16.71
CA MET A 1 -19.19 -4.44 -16.44
C MET A 1 -19.75 -3.98 -15.10
N ASN A 2 -21.02 -3.59 -15.07
CA ASN A 2 -21.70 -3.18 -13.83
C ASN A 2 -22.03 -4.43 -13.01
N PRO A 3 -21.62 -4.57 -11.74
CA PRO A 3 -22.03 -5.70 -10.93
C PRO A 3 -23.52 -5.52 -10.58
N ASN A 4 -24.39 -6.24 -11.30
CA ASN A 4 -25.79 -6.41 -10.93
C ASN A 4 -25.83 -7.28 -9.67
N PHE A 5 -25.99 -6.66 -8.51
CA PHE A 5 -26.33 -7.39 -7.28
C PHE A 5 -27.80 -7.81 -7.34
N SER A 6 -28.05 -9.13 -7.43
CA SER A 6 -29.40 -9.66 -7.31
C SER A 6 -29.86 -9.55 -5.86
N THR A 7 -30.99 -8.90 -5.63
CA THR A 7 -31.68 -8.86 -4.34
C THR A 7 -32.21 -10.24 -3.97
N PHE A 8 -31.63 -10.86 -2.93
CA PHE A 8 -32.26 -11.99 -2.25
C PHE A 8 -33.35 -11.47 -1.32
N VAL A 9 -34.62 -11.73 -1.66
CA VAL A 9 -35.76 -11.41 -0.80
C VAL A 9 -36.20 -12.67 -0.07
N SER A 10 -35.95 -12.73 1.24
CA SER A 10 -36.49 -13.76 2.13
C SER A 10 -37.93 -13.39 2.53
N PRO A 11 -38.90 -14.33 2.51
CA PRO A 11 -40.31 -14.04 2.77
C PRO A 11 -40.62 -14.04 4.28
N SER A 12 -40.09 -13.06 5.02
CA SER A 12 -40.61 -12.62 6.32
C SER A 12 -39.95 -11.29 6.69
N ASN A 13 -40.70 -10.18 6.66
CA ASN A 13 -40.28 -8.80 6.95
C ASN A 13 -38.81 -8.51 6.59
N PRO A 14 -38.48 -8.10 5.35
CA PRO A 14 -37.12 -7.74 5.02
C PRO A 14 -36.76 -6.48 5.83
N SER A 15 -36.07 -6.66 6.95
CA SER A 15 -35.22 -5.61 7.50
C SER A 15 -34.36 -5.14 6.34
N ALA A 16 -34.55 -3.89 5.91
CA ALA A 16 -33.82 -3.36 4.76
C ALA A 16 -32.32 -3.42 5.08
N ILE A 17 -31.60 -4.31 4.39
CA ILE A 17 -30.15 -4.42 4.51
C ILE A 17 -29.56 -3.33 3.63
N ASN A 18 -28.80 -2.42 4.24
CA ASN A 18 -28.13 -1.35 3.51
C ASN A 18 -26.81 -1.89 2.95
N THR A 19 -26.72 -2.03 1.62
CA THR A 19 -25.51 -2.50 0.94
C THR A 19 -24.78 -1.34 0.27
N SER A 20 -23.46 -1.23 0.46
CA SER A 20 -22.62 -0.30 -0.32
C SER A 20 -21.35 -0.99 -0.81
N ALA A 21 -20.92 -0.68 -2.03
CA ALA A 21 -19.60 -1.04 -2.51
C ALA A 21 -18.64 0.12 -2.24
N LEU A 22 -17.46 -0.16 -1.66
CA LEU A 22 -16.38 0.83 -1.62
C LEU A 22 -15.70 0.80 -2.99
N SER A 23 -16.07 1.74 -3.86
CA SER A 23 -15.54 1.84 -5.24
C SER A 23 -14.50 2.94 -5.41
N GLU A 24 -14.37 3.83 -4.42
CA GLU A 24 -13.48 4.98 -4.47
C GLU A 24 -12.13 4.65 -3.80
N PHE A 25 -11.05 5.09 -4.44
CA PHE A 25 -9.68 4.86 -3.96
C PHE A 25 -9.46 5.49 -2.58
N SER A 26 -10.00 6.70 -2.38
CA SER A 26 -9.85 7.49 -1.14
C SER A 26 -10.52 6.85 0.07
N GLU A 27 -11.58 6.06 -0.14
CA GLU A 27 -12.25 5.29 0.92
C GLU A 27 -11.51 3.98 1.22
N THR A 28 -10.95 3.35 0.19
CA THR A 28 -10.23 2.07 0.28
C THR A 28 -8.89 2.19 1.03
N ASN A 29 -8.26 3.37 0.97
CA ASN A 29 -6.91 3.60 1.50
C ASN A 29 -6.85 4.46 2.77
N GLU A 30 -8.00 4.95 3.25
CA GLU A 30 -8.07 5.62 4.54
C GLU A 30 -7.53 4.69 5.64
N LEU A 31 -6.66 5.20 6.52
CA LEU A 31 -5.98 4.40 7.56
C LEU A 31 -6.93 3.50 8.36
N SER A 32 -8.15 3.96 8.66
CA SER A 32 -9.16 3.20 9.43
C SER A 32 -9.86 2.08 8.64
N GLN A 33 -9.81 2.14 7.30
CA GLN A 33 -10.49 1.20 6.38
C GLN A 33 -9.50 0.44 5.50
N ARG A 34 -8.20 0.68 5.67
CA ARG A 34 -7.18 0.19 4.75
C ARG A 34 -7.14 -1.33 4.71
N GLY A 35 -7.19 -1.88 3.51
CA GLY A 35 -7.19 -3.32 3.29
C GLY A 35 -8.46 -4.02 3.76
N LYS A 36 -9.50 -3.28 4.14
CA LYS A 36 -10.82 -3.84 4.46
C LYS A 36 -11.47 -4.35 3.18
N LEU A 37 -11.92 -5.60 3.23
CA LEU A 37 -12.56 -6.31 2.12
C LEU A 37 -14.07 -6.41 2.32
N PHE A 38 -14.50 -6.53 3.57
CA PHE A 38 -15.91 -6.67 3.91
C PHE A 38 -16.17 -6.20 5.34
N SER A 39 -17.35 -5.62 5.57
CA SER A 39 -17.86 -5.37 6.91
C SER A 39 -19.36 -5.63 6.99
N LEU A 40 -19.79 -6.24 8.08
CA LEU A 40 -21.18 -6.38 8.47
C LEU A 40 -21.36 -5.67 9.81
N ASN A 41 -22.28 -4.70 9.88
CA ASN A 41 -22.75 -4.11 11.12
C ASN A 41 -24.15 -4.64 11.42
N GLN A 42 -24.28 -5.39 12.51
CA GLN A 42 -25.51 -6.06 12.90
C GLN A 42 -26.58 -5.07 13.40
N THR A 43 -26.16 -4.00 14.06
CA THR A 43 -27.05 -2.98 14.65
C THR A 43 -27.72 -2.13 13.57
N SER A 44 -26.95 -1.71 12.56
CA SER A 44 -27.47 -0.91 11.44
C SER A 44 -27.93 -1.74 10.24
N SER A 45 -27.77 -3.07 10.31
CA SER A 45 -27.98 -3.98 9.16
C SER A 45 -27.23 -3.52 7.90
N ALA A 46 -26.04 -2.91 8.09
CA ALA A 46 -25.23 -2.40 7.00
C ALA A 46 -24.19 -3.45 6.58
N ILE A 47 -24.16 -3.76 5.29
CA ILE A 47 -23.16 -4.62 4.67
C ILE A 47 -22.35 -3.76 3.71
N LYS A 48 -21.02 -3.81 3.84
CA LYS A 48 -20.11 -3.17 2.91
C LYS A 48 -19.16 -4.21 2.34
N PHE A 49 -19.00 -4.18 1.02
CA PHE A 49 -18.04 -5.01 0.32
C PHE A 49 -17.11 -4.11 -0.48
N ALA A 50 -15.81 -4.36 -0.40
CA ALA A 50 -14.79 -3.60 -1.07
C ALA A 50 -14.02 -4.55 -1.99
N PRO A 51 -14.35 -4.58 -3.29
CA PRO A 51 -13.59 -5.38 -4.22
C PRO A 51 -12.26 -4.68 -4.50
N VAL A 52 -11.16 -5.27 -4.03
CA VAL A 52 -9.86 -4.62 -3.93
C VAL A 52 -8.74 -5.55 -4.40
N THR A 53 -7.76 -4.97 -5.08
CA THR A 53 -6.44 -5.57 -5.33
C THR A 53 -5.43 -4.95 -4.37
N ALA A 54 -4.69 -5.79 -3.66
CA ALA A 54 -3.60 -5.39 -2.78
C ALA A 54 -2.26 -5.56 -3.50
N THR A 55 -1.46 -4.51 -3.56
CA THR A 55 -0.13 -4.52 -4.17
C THR A 55 0.91 -4.18 -3.09
N PRO A 56 1.74 -5.14 -2.68
CA PRO A 56 2.86 -4.84 -1.80
C PRO A 56 3.92 -4.06 -2.58
N VAL A 57 4.50 -3.05 -1.93
CA VAL A 57 5.48 -2.14 -2.54
C VAL A 57 6.63 -1.92 -1.58
N ALA A 58 7.84 -2.11 -2.08
CA ALA A 58 9.08 -1.70 -1.46
C ALA A 58 9.58 -0.39 -2.06
N LEU A 59 10.28 0.38 -1.25
CA LEU A 59 10.87 1.65 -1.64
C LEU A 59 12.27 1.76 -1.06
N LYS A 60 13.21 2.20 -1.88
CA LYS A 60 14.52 2.68 -1.45
C LYS A 60 14.59 4.18 -1.71
N THR A 61 15.15 4.95 -0.78
CA THR A 61 15.50 6.36 -0.98
C THR A 61 16.92 6.59 -0.47
N GLN A 62 17.58 7.63 -0.97
CA GLN A 62 18.94 8.00 -0.58
C GLN A 62 18.92 9.30 0.22
N GLU A 63 19.85 9.40 1.16
CA GLU A 63 20.08 10.62 1.89
C GLU A 63 20.50 11.76 0.95
N ARG A 64 19.95 12.95 1.20
CA ARG A 64 20.29 14.20 0.55
C ARG A 64 20.15 15.36 1.56
N ASN A 65 21.27 15.95 1.96
CA ASN A 65 21.34 17.08 2.90
C ASN A 65 20.75 16.76 4.29
N GLY A 66 21.07 15.60 4.83
CA GLY A 66 20.59 15.07 6.11
C GLY A 66 19.15 14.58 6.07
N ILE A 67 18.56 14.40 4.87
CA ILE A 67 17.14 14.08 4.69
C ILE A 67 17.01 12.86 3.77
N ALA A 68 16.14 11.93 4.12
CA ALA A 68 15.60 10.96 3.18
C ALA A 68 14.11 11.26 2.94
N GLU A 69 13.75 11.43 1.68
CA GLU A 69 12.38 11.74 1.27
C GLU A 69 12.00 10.97 0.02
N ALA A 70 10.71 10.67 -0.11
CA ALA A 70 10.13 10.12 -1.32
C ALA A 70 8.66 10.49 -1.36
N TYR A 71 8.23 11.08 -2.47
CA TYR A 71 6.85 11.44 -2.72
C TYR A 71 6.38 10.86 -4.05
N TYR A 72 5.10 10.52 -4.08
CA TYR A 72 4.43 9.95 -5.22
C TYR A 72 3.03 10.53 -5.38
N THR A 73 2.51 10.52 -6.60
CA THR A 73 1.08 10.69 -6.87
C THR A 73 0.51 9.39 -7.38
N LEU A 74 -0.80 9.24 -7.26
CA LEU A 74 -1.52 8.14 -7.87
C LEU A 74 -2.31 8.67 -9.06
N LYS A 75 -2.33 7.93 -10.17
CA LYS A 75 -3.06 8.31 -11.39
C LYS A 75 -3.99 7.20 -11.86
N GLU A 76 -5.16 7.60 -12.35
CA GLU A 76 -6.05 6.75 -13.13
C GLU A 76 -6.14 7.33 -14.54
N ALA A 77 -5.65 6.59 -15.54
CA ALA A 77 -5.43 7.13 -16.88
C ALA A 77 -4.58 8.42 -16.82
N GLU A 78 -5.09 9.56 -17.33
CA GLU A 78 -4.36 10.83 -17.34
C GLU A 78 -4.61 11.68 -16.07
N ASP A 79 -5.62 11.34 -15.28
CA ASP A 79 -6.08 12.13 -14.13
C ASP A 79 -5.38 11.71 -12.84
N ASP A 80 -5.04 12.69 -12.01
CA ASP A 80 -4.58 12.45 -10.64
C ASP A 80 -5.74 11.92 -9.78
N VAL A 81 -5.46 10.87 -9.02
CA VAL A 81 -6.34 10.41 -7.96
C VAL A 81 -6.27 11.41 -6.81
N VAL A 82 -7.37 12.11 -6.56
CA VAL A 82 -7.46 13.09 -5.49
C VAL A 82 -7.50 12.39 -4.15
N ILE A 83 -6.46 12.59 -3.34
CA ILE A 83 -6.42 12.19 -1.94
C ILE A 83 -6.79 13.43 -1.12
N PRO A 84 -7.87 13.40 -0.31
CA PRO A 84 -8.26 14.55 0.49
C PRO A 84 -7.12 15.05 1.38
N SER A 85 -7.06 16.37 1.61
CA SER A 85 -6.09 16.96 2.54
C SER A 85 -6.24 16.35 3.93
N GLY A 86 -5.11 16.06 4.58
CA GLY A 86 -5.08 15.39 5.90
C GLY A 86 -5.37 13.88 5.88
N LYS A 87 -5.61 13.28 4.70
CA LYS A 87 -5.67 11.82 4.54
C LYS A 87 -4.38 11.27 3.94
N SER A 88 -4.03 10.08 4.41
CA SER A 88 -2.94 9.27 3.89
C SER A 88 -3.44 8.27 2.84
N ALA A 89 -2.66 8.04 1.79
CA ALA A 89 -2.89 6.96 0.82
C ALA A 89 -2.25 5.64 1.25
N SER A 90 -1.15 5.69 2.00
CA SER A 90 -0.44 4.50 2.44
C SER A 90 0.13 4.63 3.86
N ALA A 91 0.75 3.57 4.37
CA ALA A 91 1.43 3.57 5.68
C ALA A 91 2.72 2.78 5.53
N TRP A 92 3.81 3.52 5.68
CA TRP A 92 5.15 3.04 5.43
C TRP A 92 5.75 2.48 6.71
N THR A 93 6.40 1.34 6.57
CA THR A 93 7.23 0.76 7.62
C THR A 93 8.66 0.74 7.12
N GLY A 94 9.58 1.30 7.91
CA GLY A 94 11.00 1.23 7.63
C GLY A 94 11.50 -0.19 7.88
N ILE A 95 12.20 -0.76 6.90
CA ILE A 95 12.70 -2.14 6.92
C ILE A 95 14.23 -2.21 6.88
N GLY A 96 14.93 -1.08 6.84
CA GLY A 96 16.38 -1.06 6.96
C GLY A 96 17.02 0.24 6.54
N SER A 97 18.33 0.32 6.77
CA SER A 97 19.20 1.35 6.21
C SER A 97 20.58 0.78 5.91
N LYS A 98 21.32 1.40 4.99
CA LYS A 98 22.68 0.99 4.61
C LYS A 98 23.54 2.22 4.33
N ASN A 99 24.71 2.32 4.94
CA ASN A 99 25.73 3.26 4.50
C ASN A 99 26.39 2.71 3.23
N LEU A 100 26.45 3.50 2.14
CA LEU A 100 26.97 3.06 0.85
C LEU A 100 28.47 2.67 0.90
N SER A 101 29.20 3.07 1.96
CA SER A 101 30.62 2.77 2.17
C SER A 101 30.93 1.58 3.10
N SER A 102 29.92 0.95 3.72
CA SER A 102 30.12 -0.14 4.70
C SER A 102 29.18 -1.35 4.49
N THR A 103 29.44 -2.42 5.25
CA THR A 103 28.56 -3.60 5.39
C THR A 103 27.18 -3.19 5.92
N CYS A 104 26.10 -3.87 5.52
CA CYS A 104 24.77 -3.66 6.10
C CYS A 104 24.84 -3.66 7.63
N HIS A 105 24.58 -2.51 8.23
CA HIS A 105 24.37 -2.45 9.66
C HIS A 105 22.95 -2.94 9.93
N GLY A 106 22.83 -3.95 10.81
CA GLY A 106 21.55 -4.26 11.43
C GLY A 106 21.04 -3.05 12.24
N PHE A 107 19.76 -3.10 12.61
CA PHE A 107 18.98 -2.03 13.25
C PHE A 107 19.49 -1.55 14.63
N HIS A 108 20.65 -0.91 14.68
CA HIS A 108 21.15 -0.26 15.89
C HIS A 108 21.24 1.25 15.64
N ASP A 109 20.22 1.96 16.16
CA ASP A 109 20.18 3.40 16.49
C ASP A 109 19.38 4.38 15.60
N LEU A 110 18.75 3.93 14.51
CA LEU A 110 17.79 4.78 13.79
C LEU A 110 16.32 4.49 14.17
N PRO A 111 15.53 5.52 14.58
CA PRO A 111 14.10 5.37 14.82
C PRO A 111 13.35 5.28 13.49
N LEU A 112 13.30 4.09 12.90
CA LEU A 112 12.51 3.83 11.70
C LEU A 112 11.02 3.96 11.99
N TYR A 113 10.29 4.52 11.02
CA TYR A 113 8.84 4.61 11.11
C TYR A 113 8.21 3.22 11.08
N PHE A 114 7.28 2.96 12.00
CA PHE A 114 6.43 1.77 11.96
C PHE A 114 5.01 2.17 11.62
N GLN A 115 4.49 1.68 10.49
CA GLN A 115 3.15 1.98 9.98
C GLN A 115 2.80 3.49 9.99
N ARG A 116 3.77 4.36 9.67
CA ARG A 116 3.52 5.79 9.59
C ARG A 116 2.75 6.11 8.32
N GLY A 117 1.58 6.74 8.46
CA GLY A 117 0.83 7.25 7.32
C GLY A 117 1.67 8.23 6.48
N ASP A 118 1.55 8.16 5.16
CA ASP A 118 2.14 9.18 4.32
C ASP A 118 1.49 10.56 4.54
N GLU A 119 2.24 11.60 4.20
CA GLU A 119 1.91 13.00 4.43
C GLU A 119 1.99 13.81 3.13
N SER A 120 1.30 14.94 3.10
CA SER A 120 1.47 15.94 2.04
C SER A 120 2.90 16.51 2.05
N PRO A 121 3.40 16.99 0.90
CA PRO A 121 4.67 17.69 0.82
C PRO A 121 4.74 18.86 1.80
N LYS A 122 5.93 19.10 2.32
CA LYS A 122 6.26 20.23 3.19
C LYS A 122 7.10 21.24 2.41
N GLU A 123 7.17 22.47 2.90
CA GLU A 123 8.11 23.48 2.38
C GLU A 123 9.55 22.91 2.43
N GLY A 124 10.27 23.04 1.33
CA GLY A 124 11.63 22.51 1.16
C GLY A 124 11.73 21.02 0.80
N SER A 125 10.60 20.30 0.69
CA SER A 125 10.60 18.92 0.17
C SER A 125 10.73 18.88 -1.35
N CYS A 126 11.22 17.77 -1.90
CA CYS A 126 11.34 17.56 -3.35
C CYS A 126 10.01 17.69 -4.11
N ALA A 127 8.87 17.55 -3.42
CA ALA A 127 7.55 17.60 -4.01
C ALA A 127 6.70 18.81 -3.56
N GLU A 128 7.31 19.88 -3.04
CA GLU A 128 6.61 21.06 -2.49
C GLU A 128 5.47 21.59 -3.39
N TYR A 129 5.66 21.59 -4.71
CA TYR A 129 4.69 22.12 -5.68
C TYR A 129 3.70 21.08 -6.23
N HIS A 130 3.64 19.88 -5.64
CA HIS A 130 2.73 18.80 -6.04
C HIS A 130 1.64 18.58 -4.99
N GLU A 131 0.52 19.31 -5.09
CA GLU A 131 -0.56 19.30 -4.09
C GLU A 131 -1.18 17.91 -3.82
N ASN A 132 -1.22 17.06 -4.85
CA ASN A 132 -1.74 15.69 -4.76
C ASN A 132 -0.69 14.66 -4.34
N ALA A 133 0.58 15.05 -4.20
CA ALA A 133 1.62 14.11 -3.81
C ALA A 133 1.41 13.66 -2.36
N ARG A 134 1.79 12.42 -2.10
CA ARG A 134 1.89 11.83 -0.76
C ARG A 134 3.23 11.15 -0.64
N GLY A 135 3.78 11.14 0.56
CA GLY A 135 5.10 10.56 0.77
C GLY A 135 5.52 10.60 2.22
N PHE A 136 6.81 10.51 2.44
CA PHE A 136 7.38 10.76 3.75
C PHE A 136 8.63 11.60 3.61
N TYR A 137 8.95 12.22 4.73
CA TYR A 137 10.14 13.00 4.96
C TYR A 137 10.77 12.52 6.26
N TRP A 138 12.07 12.27 6.24
CA TRP A 138 12.85 11.87 7.39
C TRP A 138 14.10 12.71 7.49
N SER A 139 14.20 13.51 8.56
CA SER A 139 15.40 14.27 8.91
C SER A 139 16.43 13.40 9.63
N ASP A 140 17.64 13.95 9.78
CA ASP A 140 18.73 13.39 10.58
C ASP A 140 19.22 12.03 10.04
N VAL A 141 19.18 11.86 8.72
CA VAL A 141 19.73 10.69 8.03
C VAL A 141 21.22 10.89 7.80
N GLU A 142 22.03 9.86 8.04
CA GLU A 142 23.49 9.96 7.90
C GLU A 142 23.91 10.11 6.43
N GLU A 143 25.01 10.83 6.21
CA GLU A 143 25.54 11.08 4.87
C GLU A 143 25.80 9.76 4.12
N ASN A 144 25.38 9.68 2.86
CA ASN A 144 25.50 8.48 2.00
C ASN A 144 24.73 7.26 2.53
N GLN A 145 23.67 7.45 3.31
CA GLN A 145 22.81 6.38 3.76
C GLN A 145 21.62 6.17 2.82
N ALA A 146 21.38 4.92 2.43
CA ALA A 146 20.15 4.48 1.82
C ALA A 146 19.17 4.00 2.90
N VAL A 147 17.89 4.29 2.73
CA VAL A 147 16.81 3.87 3.61
C VAL A 147 15.79 3.07 2.82
N PHE A 148 15.28 2.01 3.44
CA PHE A 148 14.34 1.09 2.83
C PHE A 148 13.02 1.08 3.59
N PHE A 149 11.92 1.13 2.85
CA PHE A 149 10.56 1.09 3.38
C PHE A 149 9.73 0.06 2.62
N GLU A 150 8.66 -0.38 3.26
CA GLU A 150 7.63 -1.22 2.66
C GLU A 150 6.24 -0.71 3.00
N SER A 151 5.29 -1.01 2.12
CA SER A 151 3.87 -0.79 2.35
C SER A 151 3.02 -1.76 1.51
N VAL A 152 1.71 -1.72 1.72
CA VAL A 152 0.73 -2.28 0.81
C VAL A 152 -0.18 -1.15 0.35
N LEU A 153 -0.30 -1.00 -0.97
CA LEU A 153 -1.24 -0.10 -1.62
C LEU A 153 -2.44 -0.90 -2.10
N TYR A 154 -3.63 -0.35 -1.92
CA TYR A 154 -4.88 -1.01 -2.29
C TYR A 154 -5.55 -0.22 -3.41
N ARG A 155 -6.05 -0.90 -4.44
CA ARG A 155 -6.88 -0.24 -5.47
C ARG A 155 -8.20 -0.99 -5.64
N PRO A 156 -9.30 -0.29 -5.95
CA PRO A 156 -10.51 -0.97 -6.39
C PRO A 156 -10.25 -1.80 -7.65
N VAL A 157 -10.82 -3.01 -7.76
CA VAL A 157 -10.58 -3.91 -8.91
C VAL A 157 -11.00 -3.32 -10.26
N SER A 158 -11.90 -2.34 -10.25
CA SER A 158 -12.40 -1.66 -11.46
C SER A 158 -11.50 -0.53 -11.95
N LYS A 159 -10.44 -0.20 -11.20
CA LYS A 159 -9.63 1.01 -11.39
C LYS A 159 -8.23 0.62 -11.81
N ASN A 160 -7.69 1.28 -12.82
CA ASN A 160 -6.29 1.10 -13.22
C ASN A 160 -5.44 2.23 -12.61
N ILE A 161 -4.75 1.94 -11.51
CA ILE A 161 -4.03 2.96 -10.74
C ILE A 161 -2.53 2.78 -10.91
N HIS A 162 -1.85 3.87 -11.26
CA HIS A 162 -0.41 3.95 -11.35
C HIS A 162 0.16 4.81 -10.22
N LEU A 163 1.27 4.39 -9.63
CA LEU A 163 2.10 5.21 -8.76
C LEU A 163 3.17 5.91 -9.59
N ILE A 164 3.29 7.23 -9.42
CA ILE A 164 4.24 8.06 -10.15
C ILE A 164 5.10 8.83 -9.16
N THR A 165 6.42 8.68 -9.24
CA THR A 165 7.37 9.43 -8.41
C THR A 165 7.30 10.93 -8.68
N ARG A 166 7.44 11.75 -7.64
CA ARG A 166 7.47 13.23 -7.72
C ARG A 166 8.78 13.84 -7.26
N CYS A 167 9.77 13.00 -7.00
CA CYS A 167 11.06 13.43 -6.48
C CYS A 167 12.19 12.99 -7.39
N GLU A 168 12.34 13.73 -8.50
CA GLU A 168 13.52 13.70 -9.34
C GLU A 168 14.73 14.03 -8.44
N ASN A 169 15.78 13.20 -8.43
CA ASN A 169 17.01 13.41 -7.65
C ASN A 169 16.94 13.09 -6.14
N THR A 170 16.05 12.19 -5.71
CA THR A 170 16.10 11.61 -4.34
C THR A 170 16.67 10.19 -4.31
N GLY A 171 17.01 9.63 -5.47
CA GLY A 171 17.37 8.21 -5.58
C GLY A 171 16.23 7.28 -5.19
N ALA A 172 14.98 7.76 -5.25
CA ALA A 172 13.78 7.00 -4.91
C ALA A 172 13.52 5.91 -5.97
N GLN A 173 13.56 4.66 -5.55
CA GLN A 173 13.32 3.48 -6.38
C GLN A 173 12.14 2.68 -5.79
N TRP A 174 11.13 2.40 -6.62
CA TRP A 174 9.90 1.74 -6.22
C TRP A 174 9.84 0.35 -6.83
N VAL A 175 9.52 -0.66 -6.03
CA VAL A 175 9.46 -2.05 -6.50
C VAL A 175 8.20 -2.73 -5.98
N SER A 176 7.52 -3.44 -6.86
CA SER A 176 6.44 -4.37 -6.56
C SER A 176 6.83 -5.77 -7.09
N PRO A 177 6.15 -6.85 -6.69
CA PRO A 177 6.49 -8.19 -7.18
C PRO A 177 6.44 -8.37 -8.71
N ASN A 178 5.60 -7.61 -9.41
CA ASN A 178 5.42 -7.75 -10.86
C ASN A 178 6.21 -6.71 -11.67
N GLU A 179 6.57 -5.59 -11.06
CA GLU A 179 7.17 -4.44 -11.74
C GLU A 179 8.16 -3.72 -10.82
N SER A 180 9.26 -3.26 -11.38
CA SER A 180 10.29 -2.48 -10.68
C SER A 180 10.62 -1.21 -11.45
N ILE A 181 10.50 -0.05 -10.81
CA ILE A 181 11.08 1.20 -11.30
C ILE A 181 12.44 1.36 -10.63
N LEU A 182 13.47 0.93 -11.35
CA LEU A 182 14.85 0.96 -10.86
C LEU A 182 15.65 2.16 -11.38
N SER A 183 15.13 2.88 -12.39
CA SER A 183 15.80 4.06 -12.93
C SER A 183 15.66 5.25 -11.99
N GLU A 184 16.79 5.86 -11.62
CA GLU A 184 16.84 7.11 -10.84
C GLU A 184 16.38 8.34 -11.67
N GLU A 185 16.34 8.21 -12.99
CA GLU A 185 16.11 9.31 -13.95
C GLU A 185 14.72 9.27 -14.62
N ALA A 186 13.91 8.22 -14.40
CA ALA A 186 12.66 8.03 -15.13
C ALA A 186 11.41 8.10 -14.23
N PHE A 187 10.43 8.91 -14.66
CA PHE A 187 9.06 8.94 -14.13
C PHE A 187 8.24 7.72 -14.58
N GLU A 188 8.86 6.54 -14.62
CA GLU A 188 8.14 5.36 -15.03
C GLU A 188 7.00 5.12 -14.04
N PRO A 189 5.75 4.94 -14.51
CA PRO A 189 4.64 4.64 -13.63
C PRO A 189 4.73 3.20 -13.16
N LEU A 190 4.55 2.96 -11.86
CA LEU A 190 4.41 1.62 -11.29
C LEU A 190 2.93 1.28 -11.33
N LEU A 191 2.55 0.29 -12.12
CA LEU A 191 1.18 -0.17 -12.12
C LEU A 191 0.88 -0.91 -10.81
N LEU A 192 -0.17 -0.51 -10.09
CA LEU A 192 -0.60 -1.16 -8.85
C LEU A 192 -1.40 -2.44 -9.14
N ASP A 193 -0.84 -3.34 -9.94
CA ASP A 193 -1.50 -4.56 -10.40
C ASP A 193 -0.75 -5.84 -10.01
N PHE A 194 -0.96 -6.26 -8.77
CA PHE A 194 -0.53 -7.58 -8.34
C PHE A 194 -1.65 -8.60 -8.55
N THR A 195 -1.76 -9.15 -9.77
CA THR A 195 -2.82 -10.12 -10.15
C THR A 195 -2.32 -11.46 -10.65
N GLU A 196 -1.17 -11.54 -11.31
CA GLU A 196 -0.85 -12.70 -12.17
C GLU A 196 -0.49 -13.99 -11.43
N THR A 197 -0.08 -13.97 -10.15
CA THR A 197 0.49 -15.18 -9.52
C THR A 197 0.11 -15.49 -8.07
N GLN A 198 -0.49 -14.58 -7.28
CA GLN A 198 -0.60 -14.80 -5.81
C GLN A 198 -1.98 -14.64 -5.14
N GLY A 199 -3.06 -14.34 -5.89
CA GLY A 199 -4.41 -14.29 -5.33
C GLY A 199 -4.62 -13.14 -4.34
N THR A 200 -4.06 -11.98 -4.67
CA THR A 200 -4.12 -10.70 -3.94
C THR A 200 -5.26 -9.78 -4.39
N THR A 201 -6.16 -10.33 -5.21
CA THR A 201 -7.41 -9.69 -5.62
C THR A 201 -8.58 -10.39 -4.96
N VAL A 202 -9.49 -9.58 -4.42
CA VAL A 202 -10.80 -10.01 -3.94
C VAL A 202 -11.83 -9.24 -4.74
N ALA A 203 -12.56 -9.92 -5.62
CA ALA A 203 -13.66 -9.39 -6.41
C ALA A 203 -15.02 -9.95 -5.96
N SER A 204 -15.04 -10.94 -5.07
CA SER A 204 -16.24 -11.64 -4.59
C SER A 204 -16.16 -12.06 -3.12
N LEU A 205 -17.32 -12.33 -2.51
CA LEU A 205 -17.40 -12.90 -1.15
C LEU A 205 -16.82 -14.31 -1.07
N GLN A 206 -16.86 -15.07 -2.18
CA GLN A 206 -16.29 -16.41 -2.22
C GLN A 206 -14.76 -16.38 -2.04
N GLU A 207 -14.09 -15.39 -2.64
CA GLU A 207 -12.65 -15.20 -2.47
C GLU A 207 -12.30 -14.75 -1.05
N ILE A 208 -13.19 -14.01 -0.37
CA ILE A 208 -12.99 -13.71 1.07
C ILE A 208 -12.99 -15.00 1.89
N VAL A 209 -14.00 -15.85 1.70
CA VAL A 209 -14.10 -17.12 2.45
C VAL A 209 -12.90 -18.01 2.17
N GLU A 210 -12.45 -18.08 0.92
CA GLU A 210 -11.29 -18.87 0.55
C GLU A 210 -9.99 -18.28 1.11
N GLY A 211 -9.81 -16.97 1.06
CA GLY A 211 -8.65 -16.29 1.64
C GLY A 211 -8.57 -16.45 3.16
N VAL A 212 -9.71 -16.50 3.88
CA VAL A 212 -9.74 -16.81 5.32
C VAL A 212 -9.27 -18.25 5.57
N LYS A 213 -9.72 -19.22 4.80
CA LYS A 213 -9.27 -20.63 4.93
C LYS A 213 -7.78 -20.79 4.66
N GLN A 214 -7.25 -19.98 3.74
CA GLN A 214 -5.83 -19.98 3.36
C GLN A 214 -4.95 -19.16 4.32
N GLY A 215 -5.53 -18.48 5.32
CA GLY A 215 -4.78 -17.61 6.23
C GLY A 215 -4.28 -16.30 5.60
N LYS A 216 -4.87 -15.88 4.47
CA LYS A 216 -4.51 -14.65 3.73
C LYS A 216 -5.36 -13.44 4.15
N ILE A 217 -6.51 -13.70 4.77
CA ILE A 217 -7.47 -12.69 5.22
C ILE A 217 -7.73 -12.88 6.70
N CYS A 218 -7.53 -11.82 7.45
CA CYS A 218 -7.85 -11.72 8.86
C CYS A 218 -9.33 -11.37 9.04
N GLN A 219 -9.95 -11.95 10.06
CA GLN A 219 -11.29 -11.58 10.52
C GLN A 219 -11.19 -10.89 11.87
N PHE A 220 -11.95 -9.80 12.04
CA PHE A 220 -12.05 -9.05 13.27
C PHE A 220 -13.51 -8.94 13.69
N VAL A 221 -13.81 -9.25 14.94
CA VAL A 221 -15.11 -9.01 15.56
C VAL A 221 -14.93 -7.88 16.55
N SER A 222 -15.75 -6.83 16.46
CA SER A 222 -15.69 -5.72 17.41
C SER A 222 -15.94 -6.19 18.83
N GLN A 223 -15.41 -5.45 19.82
CA GLN A 223 -15.51 -5.83 21.24
C GLN A 223 -16.97 -5.94 21.73
N ASP A 224 -17.89 -5.22 21.12
CA ASP A 224 -19.32 -5.26 21.40
C ASP A 224 -20.07 -6.32 20.58
N ASN A 225 -19.37 -7.13 19.78
CA ASN A 225 -19.90 -8.12 18.84
C ASN A 225 -20.90 -7.57 17.82
N GLN A 226 -20.92 -6.25 17.60
CA GLN A 226 -21.87 -5.61 16.68
C GLN A 226 -21.34 -5.53 15.25
N SER A 227 -20.04 -5.67 15.03
CA SER A 227 -19.45 -5.71 13.70
C SER A 227 -18.53 -6.89 13.49
N LEU A 228 -18.56 -7.39 12.26
CA LEU A 228 -17.62 -8.35 11.72
C LEU A 228 -16.94 -7.71 10.51
N GLU A 229 -15.62 -7.69 10.51
CA GLU A 229 -14.80 -7.05 9.49
C GLU A 229 -13.74 -8.02 8.98
N PHE A 230 -13.43 -7.95 7.69
CA PHE A 230 -12.40 -8.76 7.05
C PHE A 230 -11.38 -7.86 6.41
N PHE A 231 -10.10 -8.17 6.65
CA PHE A 231 -8.97 -7.41 6.16
C PHE A 231 -7.95 -8.34 5.55
N TRP A 232 -7.19 -7.85 4.57
CA TRP A 232 -5.97 -8.55 4.16
C TRP A 232 -5.01 -8.76 5.33
N ASP A 233 -4.38 -9.93 5.39
CA ASP A 233 -3.23 -10.15 6.25
C ASP A 233 -2.02 -9.44 5.64
N ARG A 234 -1.55 -8.39 6.32
CA ARG A 234 -0.43 -7.58 5.87
C ARG A 234 0.88 -8.36 5.84
N ALA A 235 1.13 -9.25 6.80
CA ALA A 235 2.37 -10.03 6.85
C ALA A 235 2.42 -11.02 5.68
N TRP A 236 1.29 -11.66 5.37
CA TRP A 236 1.19 -12.52 4.19
C TRP A 236 1.45 -11.74 2.89
N LEU A 237 0.81 -10.57 2.72
CA LEU A 237 1.02 -9.74 1.53
C LEU A 237 2.47 -9.29 1.37
N LEU A 238 3.11 -8.85 2.45
CA LEU A 238 4.50 -8.40 2.42
C LEU A 238 5.48 -9.56 2.24
N GLY A 239 5.11 -10.79 2.62
CA GLY A 239 5.89 -11.99 2.30
C GLY A 239 6.07 -12.21 0.79
N ALA A 240 5.21 -11.66 -0.06
CA ALA A 240 5.43 -11.66 -1.51
C ALA A 240 6.66 -10.81 -1.91
N LEU A 241 7.04 -9.83 -1.10
CA LEU A 241 8.30 -9.08 -1.23
C LEU A 241 9.53 -9.86 -0.70
N GLU A 242 9.33 -11.09 -0.21
CA GLU A 242 10.40 -11.97 0.28
C GLU A 242 10.60 -13.19 -0.62
N GLY A 243 9.51 -13.75 -1.20
CA GLY A 243 9.54 -14.96 -2.02
C GLY A 243 10.13 -14.80 -3.43
N ASP A 244 9.57 -13.90 -4.26
CA ASP A 244 10.05 -13.63 -5.63
C ASP A 244 11.21 -12.60 -5.67
N PHE A 245 11.65 -12.18 -4.49
CA PHE A 245 12.58 -11.07 -4.27
C PHE A 245 14.03 -11.52 -3.99
N GLU A 246 14.34 -12.82 -4.00
CA GLU A 246 15.75 -13.23 -4.03
C GLU A 246 16.48 -12.78 -5.31
N HIS A 247 15.80 -12.27 -6.34
CA HIS A 247 16.44 -11.64 -7.50
C HIS A 247 16.30 -10.12 -7.54
N SER A 248 15.14 -9.53 -7.20
CA SER A 248 14.93 -8.06 -7.27
C SER A 248 15.26 -7.32 -5.97
N ARG A 249 15.09 -7.95 -4.80
CA ARG A 249 15.75 -7.49 -3.56
C ARG A 249 17.24 -7.70 -3.72
N TYR A 250 17.69 -8.79 -4.35
CA TYR A 250 19.08 -8.87 -4.79
C TYR A 250 19.43 -7.69 -5.70
N GLU A 251 18.79 -7.38 -6.83
CA GLU A 251 19.21 -6.22 -7.65
C GLU A 251 19.19 -4.85 -6.91
N LEU A 252 18.26 -4.63 -5.98
CA LEU A 252 18.29 -3.49 -5.06
C LEU A 252 19.37 -3.57 -3.95
N LEU A 253 19.79 -4.78 -3.56
CA LEU A 253 20.74 -5.11 -2.47
C LEU A 253 22.09 -5.71 -2.93
N SER A 254 22.30 -5.94 -4.23
CA SER A 254 23.34 -6.79 -4.85
C SER A 254 24.07 -6.10 -6.00
N THR A 255 24.12 -4.77 -5.99
CA THR A 255 25.41 -4.14 -6.27
C THR A 255 26.39 -4.59 -5.16
N PRO A 256 27.59 -5.04 -5.54
CA PRO A 256 28.05 -6.40 -5.23
C PRO A 256 28.38 -6.62 -3.74
N ASN A 257 27.93 -7.80 -3.26
CA ASN A 257 28.26 -8.48 -2.00
C ASN A 257 27.52 -8.01 -0.75
N LEU A 258 26.35 -8.58 -0.44
CA LEU A 258 25.83 -8.60 0.92
C LEU A 258 25.08 -9.89 1.27
N CYS A 259 25.59 -10.51 2.36
CA CYS A 259 24.87 -11.23 3.41
C CYS A 259 24.09 -12.50 3.01
N SER A 260 24.80 -13.63 3.05
CA SER A 260 24.24 -14.94 3.41
C SER A 260 23.66 -14.95 4.82
#